data_AF-A0ABD5PMU4-F1
#
_entry.id   AF-A0ABD5PMU4-F1
#
_cell.length_a   1.000
_cell.length_b   1.000
_cell.length_c   1.000
_cell.angle_alpha   90.00
_cell.angle_beta   90.00
_cell.angle_gamma   90.00
#
_symmetry.space_group_name_H-M   'P 1'
#
loop_
_entity.id
_entity.type
_entity.pdbx_description
1 polymer ?
#
loop_
_entity_poly.entity_id
_entity_poly.type
_entity_poly.pdbx_seq_one_letter_code
_entity_poly.pdbx_strand_id
1 'polypeptide(L)'
;MHEEVEWMNYGDDQILELLQSEDVFAPDHVAEEVPLRSPEVAVRCRELAKHGLLKKRMAGMYEVTDLGDRFLAGEVDPEELAADGDDEDTETED
;
A
#
# COMPACT_ATOMS: atom_id res chain seq x y z
N MET A 1 2.69 -16.52 7.25
CA MET A 1 2.83 -15.62 8.40
C MET A 1 4.28 -15.18 8.38
N HIS A 2 4.53 -14.02 7.77
CA HIS A 2 5.85 -13.40 7.81
C HIS A 2 6.18 -13.10 9.28
N GLU A 3 7.43 -13.30 9.69
CA GLU A 3 7.94 -12.78 10.96
C GLU A 3 7.58 -11.28 11.06
N GLU A 4 7.30 -10.77 12.27
CA GLU A 4 6.80 -9.41 12.49
C GLU A 4 7.77 -8.36 11.94
N VAL A 5 7.61 -7.97 10.68
CA VAL A 5 8.40 -6.90 10.07
C VAL A 5 7.96 -5.56 10.63
N GLU A 6 8.89 -4.81 11.22
CA GLU A 6 8.61 -3.64 12.07
C GLU A 6 7.74 -2.56 11.41
N TRP A 7 7.79 -2.43 10.09
CA TRP A 7 7.03 -1.41 9.34
C TRP A 7 5.66 -1.90 8.83
N MET A 8 5.44 -3.22 8.78
CA MET A 8 4.21 -3.82 8.27
C MET A 8 3.10 -3.85 9.33
N ASN A 9 1.86 -3.92 8.85
CA ASN A 9 0.65 -4.06 9.64
C ASN A 9 -0.14 -5.29 9.17
N TYR A 10 -0.91 -5.89 10.08
CA TYR A 10 -1.73 -7.07 9.81
C TYR A 10 -2.75 -6.90 8.65
N GLY A 11 -3.07 -5.66 8.28
CA GLY A 11 -3.97 -5.36 7.17
C GLY A 11 -3.28 -5.15 5.81
N ASP A 12 -1.96 -5.08 5.74
CA ASP A 12 -1.27 -4.66 4.51
C ASP A 12 -1.39 -5.65 3.36
N ASP A 13 -1.25 -6.94 3.64
CA ASP A 13 -1.40 -8.00 2.64
C ASP A 13 -2.80 -7.89 2.00
N GLN A 14 -3.84 -7.74 2.83
CA GLN A 14 -5.22 -7.57 2.36
C GLN A 14 -5.41 -6.27 1.56
N ILE A 15 -4.77 -5.17 1.96
CA ILE A 15 -4.83 -3.91 1.21
C ILE A 15 -4.20 -4.09 -0.18
N LEU A 16 -3.03 -4.73 -0.26
CA LEU A 16 -2.36 -5.02 -1.53
C LEU A 16 -3.19 -5.95 -2.41
N GLU A 17 -3.73 -7.05 -1.86
CA GLU A 17 -4.60 -7.98 -2.57
C GLU A 17 -5.84 -7.29 -3.15
N LEU A 18 -6.47 -6.40 -2.37
CA LEU A 18 -7.63 -5.64 -2.85
C LEU A 18 -7.26 -4.68 -3.97
N LEU A 19 -6.15 -3.93 -3.83
CA LEU A 19 -5.68 -2.98 -4.85
C LEU A 19 -5.12 -3.66 -6.10
N GLN A 20 -4.84 -4.96 -6.06
CA GLN A 20 -4.50 -5.76 -7.25
C GLN A 20 -5.74 -6.04 -8.12
N SER A 21 -6.94 -5.96 -7.55
CA SER A 21 -8.20 -6.14 -8.27
C SER A 21 -8.49 -4.96 -9.21
N GLU A 22 -9.01 -5.23 -10.41
CA GLU A 22 -9.29 -4.20 -11.43
C GLU A 22 -10.38 -3.18 -11.04
N ASP A 23 -11.08 -3.38 -9.92
CA ASP A 23 -12.20 -2.54 -9.49
C ASP A 23 -11.86 -1.61 -8.31
N VAL A 24 -10.71 -1.80 -7.64
CA VAL A 24 -10.40 -1.13 -6.37
C VAL A 24 -9.14 -0.30 -6.49
N PHE A 25 -9.31 1.02 -6.43
CA PHE A 25 -8.19 1.97 -6.59
C PHE A 25 -8.04 2.96 -5.43
N ALA A 26 -9.03 3.04 -4.53
CA ALA A 26 -9.10 4.08 -3.49
C ALA A 26 -9.14 3.46 -2.08
N PRO A 27 -8.46 4.08 -1.09
CA PRO A 27 -8.50 3.64 0.31
C PRO A 27 -9.90 3.49 0.90
N ASP A 28 -10.86 4.32 0.48
CA ASP A 28 -12.23 4.23 0.97
C ASP A 28 -12.93 2.93 0.57
N HIS A 29 -12.74 2.45 -0.67
CA HIS A 29 -13.29 1.17 -1.11
C HIS A 29 -12.61 0.00 -0.40
N VAL A 30 -11.29 0.10 -0.18
CA VAL A 30 -10.53 -0.92 0.55
C VAL A 30 -11.03 -1.03 1.99
N ALA A 31 -11.32 0.10 2.65
CA ALA A 31 -11.80 0.16 4.03
C ALA A 31 -13.17 -0.49 4.26
N GLU A 32 -13.95 -0.74 3.20
CA GLU A 32 -15.21 -1.48 3.28
C GLU A 32 -14.96 -3.00 3.50
N GLU A 33 -13.81 -3.50 3.05
CA GLU A 33 -13.49 -4.92 3.00
C GLU A 33 -12.45 -5.37 4.05
N VAL A 34 -11.80 -4.41 4.75
CA VAL A 34 -10.77 -4.69 5.76
C VAL A 34 -11.15 -4.15 7.15
N PRO A 35 -10.63 -4.72 8.25
CA PRO A 35 -10.90 -4.25 9.61
C PRO A 35 -10.16 -2.95 10.01
N LEU A 36 -9.86 -2.08 9.05
CA LEU A 36 -9.20 -0.78 9.24
C LEU A 36 -10.13 0.32 8.72
N ARG A 37 -10.12 1.50 9.36
CA ARG A 37 -10.91 2.64 8.88
C ARG A 37 -10.22 3.31 7.68
N SER A 38 -10.96 4.00 6.80
CA SER A 38 -10.37 4.71 5.65
C SER A 38 -9.13 5.55 5.95
N PRO A 39 -9.08 6.34 7.05
CA PRO A 39 -7.87 7.10 7.38
C PRO A 39 -6.65 6.21 7.69
N GLU A 40 -6.88 5.06 8.32
CA GLU A 40 -5.83 4.07 8.61
C GLU A 40 -5.36 3.40 7.32
N VAL A 41 -6.30 2.99 6.45
CA VAL A 41 -5.98 2.44 5.13
C VAL A 41 -5.18 3.44 4.29
N ALA A 42 -5.57 4.72 4.27
CA ALA A 42 -4.82 5.74 3.54
C ALA A 42 -3.39 5.91 4.06
N VAL A 43 -3.17 5.83 5.38
CA VAL A 43 -1.83 5.82 5.97
C VAL A 43 -1.05 4.57 5.55
N ARG A 44 -1.68 3.39 5.56
CA ARG A 44 -1.05 2.15 5.10
C ARG A 44 -0.69 2.20 3.61
N CYS A 45 -1.57 2.72 2.74
CA CYS A 45 -1.26 2.86 1.32
C CYS A 45 -0.04 3.76 1.07
N ARG A 46 0.10 4.86 1.84
CA ARG A 46 1.31 5.69 1.79
C ARG A 46 2.54 4.94 2.25
N GLU A 47 2.44 4.17 3.33
CA GLU A 47 3.56 3.37 3.84
C GLU A 47 4.00 2.32 2.81
N LEU A 48 3.06 1.56 2.26
CA LEU A 48 3.32 0.59 1.19
C LEU A 48 3.91 1.23 -0.07
N ALA A 49 3.51 2.46 -0.38
CA ALA A 49 4.09 3.22 -1.49
C ALA A 49 5.55 3.62 -1.22
N LYS A 50 5.90 3.99 0.03
CA LYS A 50 7.31 4.25 0.40
C LYS A 50 8.18 3.03 0.21
N HIS A 51 7.67 1.82 0.43
CA HIS A 51 8.41 0.57 0.21
C HIS A 51 8.31 0.08 -1.25
N GLY A 52 7.77 0.90 -2.15
CA GLY A 52 7.66 0.60 -3.58
C GLY A 52 6.61 -0.45 -3.95
N LEU A 53 5.83 -0.95 -2.98
CA LEU A 53 4.80 -1.97 -3.20
C LEU A 53 3.54 -1.40 -3.87
N LEU A 54 3.26 -0.12 -3.59
CA LEU A 54 2.21 0.64 -4.25
C LEU A 54 2.81 1.83 -5.00
N LYS A 55 2.06 2.33 -5.97
CA LYS A 55 2.33 3.61 -6.65
C LYS A 55 1.11 4.50 -6.54
N LYS A 56 1.31 5.72 -6.05
CA LYS A 56 0.28 6.76 -6.09
C LYS A 56 0.07 7.21 -7.54
N ARG A 57 -1.15 7.03 -8.06
CA ARG A 57 -1.52 7.44 -9.43
C ARG A 57 -2.05 8.87 -9.47
N MET A 58 -2.82 9.23 -8.45
CA MET A 58 -3.44 10.55 -8.26
C MET A 58 -3.83 10.69 -6.78
N ALA A 59 -4.31 11.88 -6.38
CA ALA A 59 -4.74 12.11 -5.01
C ALA A 59 -5.77 11.05 -4.57
N GLY A 60 -5.41 10.26 -3.54
CA GLY A 60 -6.26 9.20 -3.00
C GLY A 60 -6.37 7.94 -3.87
N MET A 61 -5.56 7.77 -4.92
CA MET A 61 -5.61 6.58 -5.79
C MET A 61 -4.26 5.87 -5.88
N TYR A 62 -4.27 4.56 -5.63
CA TYR A 62 -3.08 3.71 -5.61
C TYR A 62 -3.22 2.54 -6.59
N GLU A 63 -2.09 2.06 -7.08
CA GLU A 63 -1.98 0.91 -7.98
C GLU A 63 -0.84 0.01 -7.47
N VAL A 64 -1.03 -1.31 -7.51
CA VAL A 64 0.01 -2.28 -7.17
C VAL A 64 1.13 -2.22 -8.21
N THR A 65 2.38 -2.28 -7.76
CA THR A 65 3.55 -2.30 -8.64
C THR A 65 3.97 -3.74 -8.96
N ASP A 66 4.86 -3.92 -9.94
CA ASP A 66 5.52 -5.23 -10.19
C ASP A 66 6.26 -5.76 -8.95
N LEU A 67 6.69 -4.87 -8.04
CA LEU A 67 7.29 -5.27 -6.78
C LEU A 67 6.21 -5.76 -5.80
N GLY A 68 5.07 -5.06 -5.72
CA GLY A 68 3.90 -5.47 -4.95
C GLY A 68 3.35 -6.84 -5.38
N ASP A 69 3.28 -7.11 -6.69
CA ASP A 69 2.84 -8.42 -7.20
C ASP A 69 3.78 -9.55 -6.77
N ARG A 70 5.10 -9.33 -6.87
CA ARG A 70 6.11 -10.31 -6.43
C ARG A 70 6.11 -10.49 -4.91
N PHE A 71 5.84 -9.41 -4.18
CA PHE A 71 5.65 -9.45 -2.73
C PHE A 71 4.47 -10.36 -2.35
N LEU A 72 3.30 -10.18 -2.97
CA LEU A 72 2.13 -11.05 -2.77
C LEU A 72 2.38 -12.50 -3.19
N ALA A 73 3.23 -12.73 -4.19
CA ALA A 73 3.66 -14.06 -4.59
C ALA A 73 4.66 -14.73 -3.61
N GLY A 74 5.14 -14.01 -2.59
CA GLY A 74 6.14 -14.47 -1.64
C GLY A 74 7.56 -14.54 -2.21
N GLU A 75 7.82 -13.82 -3.32
CA GLU A 75 9.13 -13.74 -3.97
C GLU A 75 10.04 -12.65 -3.39
N VAL A 76 9.49 -11.77 -2.55
CA VAL A 76 10.18 -10.63 -1.94
C VAL A 76 10.06 -10.74 -0.43
N ASP A 77 11.19 -10.62 0.26
CA ASP A 77 11.22 -10.55 1.72
C ASP A 77 10.91 -9.10 2.16
N PRO A 78 9.86 -8.87 2.99
CA PRO A 78 9.54 -7.54 3.48
C PRO A 78 10.65 -6.87 4.31
N GLU A 79 11.54 -7.64 4.93
CA GLU A 79 12.67 -7.09 5.69
C GLU A 79 13.75 -6.47 4.80
N GLU A 80 13.81 -6.86 3.51
CA GLU A 80 14.77 -6.33 2.53
C GLU A 80 14.30 -5.05 1.83
N LEU A 81 13.04 -4.64 2.04
CA LEU A 81 12.47 -3.44 1.44
C LEU A 81 12.94 -2.19 2.18
N ALA A 82 13.57 -1.27 1.44
CA ALA A 82 13.94 0.03 1.93
C ALA A 82 12.82 1.04 1.67
N ALA A 83 12.54 1.90 2.63
CA ALA A 83 11.67 3.05 2.41
C ALA A 83 12.37 4.06 1.49
N ASP A 84 11.81 4.28 0.30
CA ASP A 84 12.14 5.43 -0.54
C ASP A 84 11.73 6.70 0.24
N GLY A 85 12.75 7.45 0.65
CA GLY A 85 12.58 8.64 1.47
C GLY A 85 11.91 9.77 0.69
N ASP A 86 10.79 10.23 1.23
CA ASP A 86 10.15 11.52 0.98
C ASP A 86 9.51 11.72 -0.42
N ASP A 87 8.26 11.27 -0.56
CA ASP A 87 7.34 11.85 -1.53
C ASP A 87 6.70 13.10 -0.86
N GLU A 88 7.33 14.27 -1.05
CA GLU A 88 6.71 15.57 -0.76
C GLU A 88 5.43 15.68 -1.61
N ASP A 89 4.28 15.40 -0.99
CA ASP A 89 2.95 15.69 -1.48
C ASP A 89 2.82 17.22 -1.66
N THR A 90 3.30 17.76 -2.78
CA THR A 90 3.06 19.14 -3.18
C THR A 90 1.64 19.20 -3.74
N GLU A 91 0.65 19.29 -2.85
CA GLU A 91 -0.70 19.75 -3.21
C GLU A 91 -0.54 21.15 -3.84
N THR A 92 -0.69 21.22 -5.16
CA THR A 92 -0.96 22.50 -5.83
C THR A 92 -2.47 22.67 -5.78
N GLU A 93 -2.95 23.42 -4.78
CA GLU A 93 -4.29 24.02 -4.78
C GLU A 93 -4.40 25.00 -5.98
N ASP A 94 -5.45 24.86 -6.79
CA ASP A 94 -5.94 25.91 -7.72
C ASP A 94 -7.40 26.24 -7.37
#